data_AF-A0A2I0XES5-F1
#
_entry.id   AF-A0A2I0XES5-F1
#
_cell.length_a   1.000
_cell.length_b   1.000
_cell.length_c   1.000
_cell.angle_alpha   90.00
_cell.angle_beta   90.00
_cell.angle_gamma   90.00
#
_symmetry.space_group_name_H-M   'P 1'
#
loop_
_entity.id
_entity.type
_entity.pdbx_description
1 polymer ?
#
loop_
_entity_poly.entity_id
_entity_poly.type
_entity_poly.pdbx_seq_one_letter_code
_entity_poly.pdbx_strand_id
1 'polypeptide(L)'
;MKTWVIYLVNGFRFLVKLWSEERKTKSYGVYIRGNTHEGSEGGYYGILEEISQLQYPGEDENHIFLFNYQWYDPIPNKGTRVRHLYSITKVKRSRRYVKLDSFVIAHQASQVYLFGYPSGLRDRQDWLVVIKTKP
;
A
#
# COMPACT_ATOMS: atom_id res chain seq x y z
N MET A 1 3.71 10.90 20.06
CA MET A 1 3.15 10.62 18.72
C MET A 1 1.84 9.89 18.93
N LYS A 2 0.72 10.40 18.41
CA LYS A 2 -0.59 9.74 18.53
C LYS A 2 -0.78 8.81 17.34
N THR A 3 -1.27 7.59 17.58
CA THR A 3 -1.56 6.61 16.54
C THR A 3 -3.06 6.46 16.32
N TRP A 4 -3.44 6.05 15.11
CA TRP A 4 -4.83 5.94 14.68
C TRP A 4 -5.08 4.59 14.04
N VAL A 5 -6.30 4.07 14.21
CA VAL A 5 -6.72 2.80 13.60
C VAL A 5 -7.26 3.01 12.19
N ILE A 6 -8.00 4.10 11.98
CA ILE A 6 -8.67 4.45 10.72
C ILE A 6 -8.28 5.87 10.33
N TYR A 7 -8.11 6.11 9.03
CA TYR A 7 -7.97 7.46 8.48
C TYR A 7 -8.69 7.57 7.13
N LEU A 8 -9.36 8.71 6.92
CA LEU A 8 -10.07 9.00 5.67
C LEU A 8 -9.35 10.13 4.94
N VAL A 9 -8.98 9.89 3.68
CA VAL A 9 -8.31 10.88 2.84
C VAL A 9 -8.55 10.59 1.37
N ASN A 10 -8.76 11.63 0.56
CA ASN A 10 -9.02 11.51 -0.88
C ASN A 10 -10.18 10.56 -1.22
N GLY A 11 -11.20 10.49 -0.37
CA GLY A 11 -12.34 9.56 -0.49
C GLY A 11 -12.03 8.10 -0.11
N PHE A 12 -10.77 7.75 0.17
CA PHE A 12 -10.40 6.42 0.65
C PHE A 12 -10.53 6.32 2.17
N ARG A 13 -10.95 5.14 2.64
CA ARG A 13 -10.95 4.77 4.06
C ARG A 13 -9.86 3.74 4.31
N PHE A 14 -8.77 4.16 4.93
CA PHE A 14 -7.67 3.29 5.33
C PHE A 14 -7.90 2.72 6.72
N LEU A 15 -7.52 1.46 6.91
CA LEU A 15 -7.55 0.75 8.19
C LEU A 15 -6.24 0.01 8.33
N VAL A 16 -5.57 0.14 9.48
CA VAL A 16 -4.33 -0.59 9.73
C VAL A 16 -4.54 -2.11 9.68
N LYS A 17 -3.54 -2.86 9.21
CA LYS A 17 -3.62 -4.30 8.96
C LYS A 17 -4.18 -5.06 10.15
N LEU A 18 -3.64 -4.84 11.34
CA LEU A 18 -4.03 -5.53 12.58
C LEU A 18 -5.56 -5.52 12.83
N TRP A 19 -6.22 -4.40 12.51
CA TRP A 19 -7.66 -4.21 12.77
C TRP A 19 -8.56 -4.58 11.58
N SER A 20 -7.94 -5.00 10.48
CA SER A 20 -8.62 -5.31 9.21
C SER A 20 -8.71 -6.81 8.91
N GLU A 21 -7.91 -7.64 9.60
CA GLU A 21 -7.81 -9.07 9.30
C GLU A 21 -9.13 -9.82 9.49
N GLU A 22 -9.95 -9.38 10.44
CA GLU A 22 -11.28 -9.92 10.73
C GLU A 22 -12.39 -9.36 9.82
N ARG A 23 -12.09 -8.37 8.97
CA ARG A 23 -13.09 -7.71 8.12
C ARG A 23 -13.16 -8.35 6.75
N LYS A 24 -14.39 -8.40 6.19
CA LYS A 24 -14.65 -8.85 4.81
C LYS A 24 -13.82 -8.06 3.79
N THR A 25 -13.66 -6.76 4.00
CA THR A 25 -12.92 -5.87 3.09
C THR A 25 -11.62 -5.43 3.74
N LYS A 26 -10.51 -5.84 3.12
CA LYS A 26 -9.14 -5.56 3.58
C LYS A 26 -8.68 -4.20 3.06
N SER A 27 -8.94 -3.14 3.83
CA SER A 27 -8.68 -1.75 3.44
C SER A 27 -7.30 -1.21 3.84
N TYR A 28 -6.33 -2.10 4.01
CA TYR A 28 -4.95 -1.80 4.43
C TYR A 28 -3.95 -1.80 3.27
N GLY A 29 -4.35 -2.23 2.08
CA GLY A 29 -3.48 -2.22 0.91
C GLY A 29 -3.31 -0.80 0.39
N VAL A 30 -2.06 -0.40 0.16
CA VAL A 30 -1.71 0.95 -0.29
C VAL A 30 -0.89 0.92 -1.57
N TYR A 31 -1.15 1.90 -2.43
CA TYR A 31 -0.37 2.22 -3.61
C TYR A 31 0.11 3.67 -3.55
N ILE A 32 1.37 3.86 -3.92
CA ILE A 32 1.97 5.16 -4.15
C ILE A 32 2.58 5.17 -5.54
N ARG A 33 2.23 6.19 -6.31
CA ARG A 33 2.78 6.38 -7.64
C ARG A 33 4.28 6.70 -7.53
N GLY A 34 5.10 5.98 -8.29
CA GLY A 34 6.53 6.29 -8.38
C GLY A 34 6.78 7.50 -9.26
N ASN A 35 7.81 8.28 -8.93
CA ASN A 35 8.34 9.34 -9.79
C ASN A 35 9.28 8.70 -10.82
N THR A 36 8.71 8.09 -11.85
CA THR A 36 9.46 7.68 -13.04
C THR A 36 8.91 8.40 -14.26
N HIS A 37 9.80 8.81 -15.16
CA HIS A 37 9.47 9.53 -16.39
C HIS A 37 8.31 8.85 -17.16
N GLU A 38 7.51 9.67 -17.82
CA GLU A 38 6.23 9.34 -18.44
C GLU A 38 6.25 8.01 -19.20
N GLY A 39 5.33 7.11 -18.83
CA GLY A 39 5.09 5.84 -19.54
C GLY A 39 5.37 4.58 -18.74
N SER A 40 6.21 4.62 -17.70
CA SER A 40 6.34 3.47 -16.80
C SER A 40 5.29 3.57 -15.68
N GLU A 41 4.36 2.61 -15.62
CA GLU A 41 3.43 2.40 -14.49
C GLU A 41 4.17 1.88 -13.22
N GLY A 42 5.32 2.48 -12.92
CA GLY A 42 6.10 2.22 -11.73
C GLY A 42 5.39 2.78 -10.51
N GLY A 43 5.39 2.02 -9.43
CA GLY A 43 4.88 2.48 -8.15
C GLY A 43 5.09 1.44 -7.07
N TYR A 44 4.85 1.87 -5.85
CA TYR A 44 5.11 1.10 -4.65
C TYR A 44 3.80 0.57 -4.12
N TYR A 45 3.81 -0.70 -3.71
CA TYR A 45 2.67 -1.38 -3.13
C TYR A 45 3.05 -1.86 -1.74
N GLY A 46 2.20 -1.59 -0.77
CA GLY A 46 2.50 -1.86 0.63
C GLY A 46 1.28 -2.24 1.43
N ILE A 47 1.56 -2.66 2.65
CA ILE A 47 0.56 -2.89 3.68
C ILE A 47 0.67 -1.80 4.73
N LEU A 48 -0.44 -1.13 5.03
CA LEU A 48 -0.53 -0.17 6.11
C LEU A 48 -0.45 -0.87 7.48
N GLU A 49 0.62 -0.61 8.21
CA GLU A 49 0.85 -1.19 9.54
C GLU A 49 0.47 -0.19 10.64
N GLU A 50 0.77 1.09 10.46
CA GLU A 50 0.48 2.13 11.45
C GLU A 50 0.09 3.46 10.78
N ILE A 51 -0.82 4.19 11.40
CA ILE A 51 -1.12 5.58 11.08
C ILE A 51 -0.71 6.41 12.27
N SER A 52 0.16 7.39 12.04
CA SER A 52 0.70 8.25 13.08
C SER A 52 0.47 9.73 12.76
N GLN A 53 0.04 10.48 13.76
CA GLN A 53 -0.13 11.92 13.66
C GLN A 53 1.12 12.62 14.16
N LEU A 54 1.69 13.46 13.30
CA LEU A 54 2.80 14.35 13.62
C LEU A 54 2.26 15.79 13.71
N GLN A 55 2.42 16.40 14.87
CA GLN A 55 2.17 17.82 15.06
C GLN A 55 3.48 18.58 14.86
N TYR A 56 3.44 19.73 14.19
CA TYR A 56 4.60 20.58 14.00
C TYR A 56 4.28 22.02 14.39
N PRO A 57 5.29 22.81 14.85
CA PRO A 57 5.07 24.20 15.24
C PRO A 57 4.59 25.06 14.06
N GLY A 58 3.67 25.98 14.32
CA GLY A 58 3.18 26.99 13.37
C GLY A 58 2.22 27.96 14.05
N GLU A 59 1.71 28.94 13.30
CA GLU A 59 0.72 29.91 13.81
C GLU A 59 -0.60 29.23 14.22
N ASP A 60 -0.95 28.11 13.58
CA ASP A 60 -2.12 27.27 13.87
C ASP A 60 -1.72 25.86 14.36
N GLU A 61 -2.70 25.09 14.85
CA GLU A 61 -2.55 23.65 15.19
C GLU A 61 -2.31 22.78 13.95
N ASN A 62 -1.08 22.81 13.48
CA ASN A 62 -0.65 22.10 12.29
C ASN A 62 -0.31 20.64 12.57
N HIS A 63 -0.96 19.74 11.85
CA HIS A 63 -0.68 18.31 11.93
C HIS A 63 -0.73 17.63 10.56
N ILE A 64 0.13 16.63 10.38
CA ILE A 64 0.08 15.71 9.24
C ILE A 64 -0.11 14.28 9.73
N PHE A 65 -0.69 13.46 8.85
CA PHE A 65 -0.79 12.02 9.06
C PHE A 65 0.26 11.31 8.20
N LEU A 66 1.11 10.56 8.88
CA LEU A 66 2.12 9.69 8.29
C LEU A 66 1.59 8.27 8.36
N PHE A 67 1.69 7.56 7.24
CA PHE A 67 1.41 6.15 7.20
C PHE A 67 2.73 5.39 7.15
N ASN A 68 2.86 4.41 8.05
CA ASN A 68 3.94 3.46 8.05
C ASN A 68 3.50 2.20 7.32
N TYR A 69 4.33 1.72 6.39
CA TYR A 69 4.00 0.60 5.54
C TYR A 69 5.08 -0.47 5.54
N GLN A 70 4.62 -1.72 5.43
CA GLN A 70 5.47 -2.81 4.97
C GLN A 70 5.38 -2.95 3.44
N TRP A 71 6.37 -2.38 2.75
CA TRP A 71 6.45 -2.43 1.29
C TRP A 71 6.76 -3.82 0.74
N TYR A 72 6.12 -4.14 -0.38
CA TYR A 72 6.56 -5.23 -1.24
C TYR A 72 7.80 -4.81 -2.04
N ASP A 73 8.63 -5.79 -2.41
CA ASP A 73 9.80 -5.57 -3.25
C ASP A 73 9.38 -4.99 -4.63
N PRO A 74 9.73 -3.74 -4.95
CA PRO A 74 9.34 -3.09 -6.19
C PRO A 74 10.13 -3.60 -7.40
N ILE A 75 11.17 -4.42 -7.20
CA ILE A 75 12.04 -4.86 -8.29
C ILE A 75 11.23 -5.63 -9.34
N PRO A 76 11.21 -5.18 -10.60
CA PRO A 76 10.48 -5.82 -11.69
C PRO A 76 10.87 -7.29 -11.85
N ASN A 77 9.87 -8.15 -12.07
CA ASN A 77 9.98 -9.59 -12.26
C ASN A 77 10.53 -10.41 -11.07
N LYS A 78 11.04 -9.76 -10.02
CA LYS A 78 11.48 -10.40 -8.76
C LYS A 78 10.42 -10.28 -7.66
N GLY A 79 10.04 -9.05 -7.33
CA GLY A 79 9.08 -8.72 -6.27
C GLY A 79 7.74 -8.22 -6.80
N THR A 80 7.78 -7.48 -7.91
CA THR A 80 6.60 -6.91 -8.56
C THR A 80 6.56 -7.28 -10.04
N ARG A 81 5.38 -7.64 -10.55
CA ARG A 81 5.14 -7.97 -11.96
C ARG A 81 3.96 -7.18 -12.48
N VAL A 82 4.16 -6.46 -13.57
CA VAL A 82 3.10 -5.74 -14.29
C VAL A 82 2.94 -6.40 -15.66
N ARG A 83 1.72 -6.84 -15.99
CA ARG A 83 1.36 -7.31 -17.33
C ARG A 83 0.50 -6.27 -18.02
N HIS A 84 1.13 -5.44 -18.85
CA HIS A 84 0.49 -4.29 -19.51
C HIS A 84 -0.70 -4.68 -20.39
N LEU A 85 -0.62 -5.80 -21.13
CA LEU A 85 -1.69 -6.26 -22.02
C LEU A 85 -3.06 -6.46 -21.32
N TYR A 86 -3.04 -6.73 -20.02
CA TYR A 86 -4.25 -6.98 -19.22
C TYR A 86 -4.36 -6.06 -18.00
N SER A 87 -3.45 -5.09 -17.86
CA SER A 87 -3.31 -4.22 -16.68
C SER A 87 -3.29 -4.98 -15.35
N ILE A 88 -2.75 -6.21 -15.33
CA ILE A 88 -2.67 -7.03 -14.11
C ILE A 88 -1.33 -6.78 -13.44
N THR A 89 -1.40 -6.22 -12.23
CA THR A 89 -0.24 -6.08 -11.34
C THR A 89 -0.24 -7.17 -10.28
N LYS A 90 0.94 -7.70 -9.97
CA LYS A 90 1.16 -8.73 -8.96
C LYS A 90 2.35 -8.37 -8.08
N VAL A 91 2.23 -8.67 -6.80
CA VAL A 91 3.32 -8.52 -5.81
C VAL A 91 3.60 -9.86 -5.15
N LYS A 92 4.85 -10.10 -4.79
CA LYS A 92 5.29 -11.37 -4.20
C LYS A 92 5.23 -11.28 -2.67
N ARG A 93 4.44 -12.16 -2.02
CA ARG A 93 4.16 -12.12 -0.58
C ARG A 93 5.43 -12.30 0.25
N SER A 94 6.32 -13.20 -0.17
CA SER A 94 7.60 -13.50 0.51
C SER A 94 8.67 -12.42 0.38
N ARG A 95 8.51 -11.43 -0.51
CA ARG A 95 9.53 -10.42 -0.79
C ARG A 95 9.11 -9.06 -0.29
N ARG A 96 9.84 -8.56 0.70
CA ARG A 96 9.66 -7.21 1.27
C ARG A 96 10.81 -6.32 0.88
N TYR A 97 10.51 -5.03 0.77
CA TYR A 97 11.52 -4.02 0.50
C TYR A 97 12.11 -3.53 1.82
N VAL A 98 13.38 -3.86 2.05
CA VAL A 98 14.05 -3.68 3.36
C VAL A 98 14.79 -2.34 3.47
N LYS A 99 14.97 -1.62 2.35
CA LYS A 99 15.89 -0.47 2.27
C LYS A 99 15.32 0.87 2.70
N LEU A 100 14.03 0.99 3.06
CA LEU A 100 13.47 2.26 3.52
C LEU A 100 12.72 2.10 4.84
N ASP A 101 13.05 2.96 5.81
CA ASP A 101 12.10 3.39 6.84
C ASP A 101 11.06 4.27 6.15
N SER A 102 9.85 3.76 6.01
CA SER A 102 8.97 4.22 4.96
C SER A 102 7.69 4.86 5.47
N PHE A 103 7.84 6.03 6.07
CA PHE A 103 6.70 6.91 6.27
C PHE A 103 6.36 7.59 4.96
N VAL A 104 5.08 7.63 4.61
CA VAL A 104 4.60 8.53 3.55
C VAL A 104 3.43 9.34 4.05
N ILE A 105 3.32 10.56 3.55
CA ILE A 105 2.20 11.45 3.85
C ILE A 105 0.92 10.77 3.34
N ALA A 106 -0.08 10.64 4.21
CA ALA A 106 -1.34 9.96 3.91
C ALA A 106 -2.01 10.48 2.63
N HIS A 107 -1.89 11.78 2.36
CA HIS A 107 -2.46 12.44 1.19
C HIS A 107 -1.89 11.95 -0.16
N GLN A 108 -0.68 11.36 -0.17
CA GLN A 108 -0.07 10.81 -1.38
C GLN A 108 -0.49 9.35 -1.66
N ALA A 109 -1.20 8.72 -0.72
CA ALA A 109 -1.59 7.32 -0.78
C ALA A 109 -2.93 7.12 -1.49
N SER A 110 -3.01 6.05 -2.28
CA SER A 110 -4.26 5.50 -2.80
C SER A 110 -4.47 4.08 -2.29
N GLN A 111 -5.72 3.62 -2.27
CA GLN A 111 -6.04 2.28 -1.77
C GLN A 111 -5.93 1.21 -2.89
N VAL A 112 -5.49 0.03 -2.49
CA VAL A 112 -5.52 -1.18 -3.34
C VAL A 112 -6.06 -2.36 -2.55
N TYR A 113 -6.68 -3.30 -3.26
CA TYR A 113 -6.98 -4.62 -2.72
C TYR A 113 -5.93 -5.64 -3.15
N LEU A 114 -5.63 -6.55 -2.24
CA LEU A 114 -4.64 -7.61 -2.42
C LEU A 114 -5.30 -8.97 -2.27
N PHE A 115 -5.28 -9.77 -3.34
CA PHE A 115 -5.94 -11.07 -3.39
C PHE A 115 -4.94 -12.20 -3.66
N GLY A 116 -5.05 -13.29 -2.90
CA GLY A 116 -4.34 -14.53 -3.21
C GLY A 116 -5.01 -15.29 -4.35
N TYR A 117 -4.25 -16.15 -5.02
CA TYR A 117 -4.82 -17.11 -5.95
C TYR A 117 -5.63 -18.19 -5.21
N PRO A 118 -6.66 -18.77 -5.86
CA PRO A 118 -7.36 -19.94 -5.34
C PRO A 118 -6.39 -21.08 -5.00
N SER A 119 -6.74 -21.85 -3.97
CA SER A 119 -6.01 -23.05 -3.56
C SER A 119 -5.97 -24.07 -4.71
N GLY A 120 -4.75 -24.47 -5.12
CA GLY A 120 -4.52 -25.43 -6.21
C GLY A 120 -3.43 -25.01 -7.18
N LEU A 121 -3.16 -23.71 -7.30
CA LEU A 121 -2.09 -23.17 -8.15
C LEU A 121 -0.81 -22.94 -7.33
N ARG A 122 -0.12 -24.03 -6.95
CA ARG A 122 1.05 -23.99 -6.05
C ARG A 122 2.11 -22.96 -6.49
N ASP A 123 2.44 -22.92 -7.78
CA ASP A 123 3.43 -21.98 -8.33
C ASP A 123 3.02 -20.50 -8.24
N ARG A 124 1.75 -20.22 -7.96
CA ARG A 124 1.18 -18.86 -7.87
C ARG A 124 0.80 -18.46 -6.45
N GLN A 125 0.94 -19.34 -5.48
CA GLN A 125 0.44 -19.13 -4.11
C GLN A 125 1.19 -18.03 -3.35
N ASP A 126 2.43 -17.75 -3.75
CA ASP A 126 3.26 -16.66 -3.23
C ASP A 126 3.04 -15.32 -3.95
N TRP A 127 2.19 -15.27 -4.98
CA TRP A 127 1.84 -14.02 -5.66
C TRP A 127 0.46 -13.53 -5.23
N LEU A 128 0.36 -12.22 -4.98
CA LEU A 128 -0.89 -11.52 -4.74
C LEU A 128 -1.23 -10.69 -5.97
N VAL A 129 -2.50 -10.72 -6.39
CA VAL A 129 -3.03 -9.80 -7.40
C VAL A 129 -3.36 -8.47 -6.74
N VAL A 130 -2.99 -7.37 -7.38
CA VAL A 130 -3.28 -6.02 -6.93
C VAL A 130 -4.41 -5.43 -7.77
N ILE A 131 -5.43 -4.90 -7.10
CA ILE A 131 -6.53 -4.18 -7.74
C ILE A 131 -6.53 -2.75 -7.20
N LYS A 132 -6.29 -1.76 -8.08
CA LYS A 132 -6.39 -0.34 -7.73
C LYS A 132 -7.86 0.02 -7.52
N THR A 133 -8.17 0.64 -6.38
CA THR A 133 -9.52 1.10 -6.09
C THR A 133 -9.71 2.52 -6.60
N LYS A 134 -10.97 2.89 -6.80
CA LYS A 134 -11.38 4.28 -6.98
C LYS A 134 -12.17 4.70 -5.72
N PRO A 135 -12.01 5.93 -5.23
CA PRO A 135 -12.80 6.43 -4.11
C PRO A 135 -14.30 6.45 -4.44
#